data_AF-A0A1Y1KCH9-F1
#
_entry.id   AF-A0A1Y1KCH9-F1
#
_cell.length_a   1.000
_cell.length_b   1.000
_cell.length_c   1.000
_cell.angle_alpha   90.00
_cell.angle_beta   90.00
_cell.angle_gamma   90.00
#
_symmetry.space_group_name_H-M   'P 1'
#
loop_
_entity.id
_entity.type
_entity.pdbx_description
1 polymer ?
#
loop_
_entity_poly.entity_id
_entity_poly.type
_entity_poly.pdbx_seq_one_letter_code
_entity_poly.pdbx_strand_id
1 'polypeptide(L)'
;MMNRRDALYWFVIISVEISFTTNSPTIATLEEQQMFISKMESKRAQNLTWTCECYNVTYGMELELECRCHGRGLLEIPTDLDEKLERITLTESEIKVIEKNSFQPYKETLRDVILESLPFLQVIEEGTFMDTPNLRTLYISHAPQMKSLHGVFFGVTARKFRSLRIVGTGLQEIPDLSNLHNDNIVQMIELDRNKIERIPNNAVKINAEQVTFNYNEITVIENYAFNGSHIAALSFKGNERLSEIKQYAFQGLSSIQQL
;
A
#
# COMPACT_ATOMS: atom_id res chain seq x y z
N MET A 1 30.33 39.53 50.11
CA MET A 1 30.12 39.59 51.58
C MET A 1 28.65 39.33 51.87
N MET A 2 28.39 38.43 52.83
CA MET A 2 27.13 38.09 53.52
C MET A 2 26.16 39.28 53.76
N ASN A 3 24.83 39.15 53.92
CA ASN A 3 24.08 38.11 54.66
C ASN A 3 22.54 38.12 54.44
N ARG A 4 21.95 36.92 54.46
CA ARG A 4 20.70 36.38 55.06
C ARG A 4 19.43 37.21 55.32
N ARG A 5 18.29 36.53 55.01
CA ARG A 5 17.01 36.31 55.75
C ARG A 5 15.86 36.39 54.73
N ASP A 6 14.78 35.62 54.69
CA ASP A 6 14.19 34.45 55.34
C ASP A 6 13.01 34.09 54.41
N ALA A 7 12.64 32.81 54.27
CA ALA A 7 11.25 32.33 54.14
C ALA A 7 11.23 30.88 53.64
N LEU A 8 11.12 29.98 54.61
CA LEU A 8 10.57 28.66 54.39
C LEU A 8 9.05 28.76 54.09
N TYR A 9 8.54 27.67 53.51
CA TYR A 9 7.36 26.92 53.97
C TYR A 9 6.02 26.99 53.19
N TRP A 10 5.59 25.75 52.84
CA TRP A 10 4.25 25.19 52.64
C TRP A 10 3.55 25.30 51.27
N PHE A 11 3.61 24.15 50.57
CA PHE A 11 2.58 23.67 49.65
C PHE A 11 1.22 23.61 50.36
N VAL A 12 0.22 24.30 49.82
CA VAL A 12 -1.20 24.00 50.05
C VAL A 12 -1.79 23.65 48.69
N ILE A 13 -2.21 22.40 48.55
CA ILE A 13 -3.03 21.91 47.44
C ILE A 13 -4.43 22.46 47.67
N ILE A 14 -4.89 23.33 46.77
CA ILE A 14 -6.31 23.68 46.66
C ILE A 14 -6.82 22.98 45.41
N SER A 15 -7.62 21.94 45.61
CA SER A 15 -8.50 21.36 44.60
C SER A 15 -9.55 22.41 44.23
N VAL A 16 -9.50 22.91 43.00
CA VAL A 16 -10.59 23.68 42.42
C VAL A 16 -11.35 22.75 41.48
N GLU A 17 -12.52 22.28 41.92
CA GLU A 17 -13.53 21.74 41.00
C GLU A 17 -14.05 22.91 40.17
N ILE A 18 -13.73 22.89 38.86
CA ILE A 18 -14.37 23.79 37.90
C ILE A 18 -15.36 22.96 37.10
N SER A 19 -16.63 23.12 37.45
CA SER A 19 -17.77 22.65 36.65
C SER A 19 -17.86 23.47 35.37
N PHE A 20 -17.53 22.88 34.23
CA PHE A 20 -17.88 23.43 32.92
C PHE A 20 -19.03 22.63 32.33
N THR A 21 -20.23 23.20 32.39
CA THR A 21 -21.34 22.83 31.51
C THR A 21 -21.19 23.60 30.20
N THR A 22 -20.55 22.99 29.21
CA THR A 22 -20.63 23.45 27.82
C THR A 22 -20.82 22.25 26.91
N ASN A 23 -22.03 22.14 26.37
CA ASN A 23 -22.31 21.32 25.18
C ASN A 23 -21.31 21.72 24.08
N SER A 24 -20.33 20.85 23.83
CA SER A 24 -19.54 20.85 22.62
C SER A 24 -19.81 19.50 21.94
N PRO A 25 -20.15 19.46 20.64
CA PRO A 25 -20.31 18.20 19.96
C PRO A 25 -18.94 17.53 19.94
N THR A 26 -18.83 16.43 20.66
CA THR A 26 -17.79 15.43 20.47
C THR A 26 -17.63 15.21 18.97
N ILE A 27 -16.42 15.41 18.45
CA ILE A 27 -16.03 14.76 17.19
C ILE A 27 -16.14 13.27 17.51
N ALA A 28 -17.28 12.68 17.16
CA ALA A 28 -17.40 11.25 17.09
C ALA A 28 -16.32 10.82 16.10
N THR A 29 -15.34 10.07 16.59
CA THR A 29 -14.65 9.10 15.74
C THR A 29 -15.78 8.34 15.05
N LEU A 30 -15.99 8.57 13.75
CA LEU A 30 -16.87 7.74 12.94
C LEU A 30 -16.27 6.33 13.04
N GLU A 31 -16.81 5.50 13.93
CA GLU A 31 -16.45 4.10 13.99
C GLU A 31 -16.70 3.55 12.58
N GLU A 32 -15.72 2.86 12.01
CA GLU A 32 -15.87 2.17 10.74
C GLU A 32 -17.06 1.22 10.87
N GLN A 33 -18.20 1.60 10.30
CA GLN A 33 -19.39 0.77 10.32
C GLN A 33 -19.26 -0.25 9.19
N GLN A 34 -19.36 -1.52 9.57
CA GLN A 34 -19.35 -2.63 8.62
C GLN A 34 -20.73 -3.29 8.59
N MET A 35 -21.32 -3.38 7.40
CA MET A 35 -22.63 -4.00 7.17
C MET A 35 -22.46 -5.21 6.25
N PHE A 36 -22.80 -6.40 6.73
CA PHE A 36 -22.73 -7.62 5.95
C PHE A 36 -23.68 -7.60 4.75
N ILE A 37 -23.18 -8.02 3.58
CA ILE A 37 -23.93 -8.02 2.32
C ILE A 37 -24.13 -9.46 1.83
N SER A 38 -23.06 -10.22 1.68
CA SER A 38 -23.14 -11.57 1.13
C SER A 38 -21.98 -12.44 1.58
N LYS A 39 -22.17 -13.75 1.43
CA LYS A 39 -21.14 -14.76 1.68
C LYS A 39 -21.18 -15.80 0.56
N MET A 40 -20.00 -16.11 0.05
CA MET A 40 -19.78 -17.15 -0.94
C MET A 40 -18.81 -18.19 -0.38
N GLU A 41 -19.10 -19.47 -0.60
CA GLU A 41 -18.30 -20.58 -0.09
C GLU A 41 -18.12 -21.65 -1.18
N SER A 42 -16.92 -22.20 -1.26
CA SER A 42 -16.67 -23.34 -2.14
C SER A 42 -17.22 -24.65 -1.60
N LYS A 43 -17.98 -25.35 -2.44
CA LYS A 43 -18.45 -26.72 -2.17
C LYS A 43 -17.44 -27.76 -2.67
N ARG A 44 -16.35 -27.88 -1.90
CA ARG A 44 -15.44 -29.03 -1.69
C ARG A 44 -14.90 -29.83 -2.90
N ALA A 45 -13.57 -29.94 -2.95
CA ALA A 45 -12.82 -31.17 -3.25
C ALA A 45 -11.50 -31.18 -2.43
N GLN A 46 -11.04 -32.33 -1.95
CA GLN A 46 -9.73 -32.51 -1.28
C GLN A 46 -9.45 -31.70 0.01
N ASN A 47 -10.45 -31.43 0.86
CA ASN A 47 -10.31 -30.65 2.13
C ASN A 47 -9.78 -29.22 1.97
N LEU A 48 -9.69 -28.71 0.75
CA LEU A 48 -9.36 -27.31 0.47
C LEU A 48 -10.68 -26.55 0.30
N THR A 49 -10.95 -25.64 1.21
CA THR A 49 -12.13 -24.76 1.18
C THR A 49 -11.67 -23.32 1.08
N TRP A 50 -12.55 -22.48 0.55
CA TRP A 50 -12.39 -21.04 0.59
C TRP A 50 -13.75 -20.38 0.77
N THR A 51 -13.70 -19.17 1.29
CA THR A 51 -14.85 -18.34 1.61
C THR A 51 -14.57 -16.91 1.18
N CYS A 52 -15.56 -16.24 0.63
CA CYS A 52 -15.57 -14.79 0.46
C CYS A 52 -16.72 -14.19 1.25
N GLU A 53 -16.43 -13.16 2.05
CA GLU A 53 -17.45 -12.39 2.77
C GLU A 53 -17.40 -10.95 2.32
N CYS A 54 -18.55 -10.40 1.92
CA CYS A 54 -18.68 -9.06 1.38
C CYS A 54 -19.46 -8.17 2.34
N TYR A 55 -18.99 -6.93 2.49
CA TYR A 55 -19.49 -5.96 3.43
C TYR A 55 -19.44 -4.55 2.84
N ASN A 56 -20.41 -3.72 3.20
CA ASN A 56 -20.24 -2.29 3.05
C ASN A 56 -19.39 -1.78 4.23
N VAL A 57 -18.31 -1.07 3.93
CA VAL A 57 -17.39 -0.50 4.91
C VAL A 57 -17.34 1.01 4.71
N THR A 58 -17.45 1.76 5.81
CA THR A 58 -17.31 3.22 5.77
C THR A 58 -15.84 3.62 5.88
N TYR A 59 -15.29 4.21 4.82
CA TYR A 59 -13.96 4.84 4.83
C TYR A 59 -14.12 6.36 4.82
N GLY A 60 -13.96 6.99 5.99
CA GLY A 60 -14.24 8.42 6.15
C GLY A 60 -15.73 8.72 5.97
N MET A 61 -16.10 9.38 4.87
CA MET A 61 -17.50 9.70 4.53
C MET A 61 -18.04 8.86 3.36
N GLU A 62 -17.24 7.97 2.79
CA GLU A 62 -17.63 7.13 1.65
C GLU A 62 -17.95 5.72 2.14
N LEU A 63 -19.05 5.15 1.63
CA LEU A 63 -19.40 3.75 1.83
C LEU A 63 -18.87 2.97 0.62
N GLU A 64 -18.02 1.99 0.85
CA GLU A 64 -17.43 1.16 -0.20
C GLU A 64 -17.78 -0.32 0.00
N LEU A 65 -18.01 -1.05 -1.09
CA LEU A 65 -18.21 -2.49 -1.04
C LEU A 65 -16.86 -3.22 -1.01
N GLU A 66 -16.56 -3.88 0.11
CA GLU A 66 -15.37 -4.71 0.30
C GLU A 66 -15.75 -6.20 0.32
N CYS A 67 -15.04 -7.03 -0.45
CA CYS A 67 -15.08 -8.50 -0.32
C CYS A 67 -13.74 -9.05 0.18
N ARG A 68 -13.79 -9.89 1.21
CA ARG A 68 -12.63 -10.58 1.80
C ARG A 68 -12.71 -12.06 1.49
N CYS A 69 -11.81 -12.52 0.63
CA CYS A 69 -11.71 -13.90 0.20
C CYS A 69 -10.50 -14.58 0.83
N HIS A 70 -10.71 -15.75 1.41
CA HIS A 70 -9.64 -16.47 2.09
C HIS A 70 -9.81 -17.98 2.01
N GLY A 71 -8.69 -18.69 2.19
CA GLY A 71 -8.65 -20.13 2.32
C GLY A 71 -7.94 -20.83 1.17
N ARG A 72 -7.39 -21.99 1.50
CA ARG A 72 -6.48 -22.72 0.62
C ARG A 72 -7.10 -23.29 -0.65
N GLY A 73 -8.43 -23.37 -0.71
CA GLY A 73 -9.12 -23.76 -1.94
C GLY A 73 -9.21 -22.64 -2.98
N LEU A 74 -8.82 -21.42 -2.65
CA LEU A 74 -8.91 -20.28 -3.55
C LEU A 74 -7.72 -20.33 -4.52
N LEU A 75 -8.00 -20.71 -5.76
CA LEU A 75 -7.00 -20.92 -6.82
C LEU A 75 -6.96 -19.80 -7.86
N GLU A 76 -8.03 -19.02 -7.95
CA GLU A 76 -8.21 -17.90 -8.87
C GLU A 76 -9.04 -16.79 -8.18
N ILE A 77 -9.09 -15.61 -8.81
CA ILE A 77 -9.96 -14.52 -8.36
C ILE A 77 -11.41 -14.92 -8.63
N PRO A 78 -12.33 -14.87 -7.65
CA PRO A 78 -13.73 -15.17 -7.91
C PRO A 78 -14.35 -14.14 -8.85
N THR A 79 -15.10 -14.61 -9.84
CA THR A 79 -15.70 -13.77 -10.90
C THR A 79 -17.19 -13.48 -10.71
N ASP A 80 -17.80 -14.05 -9.67
CA ASP A 80 -19.23 -14.02 -9.36
C ASP A 80 -19.57 -13.24 -8.07
N LEU A 81 -18.64 -12.41 -7.58
CA LEU A 81 -18.92 -11.37 -6.59
C LEU A 81 -19.78 -10.25 -7.20
N ASP A 82 -20.29 -9.37 -6.34
CA ASP A 82 -21.09 -8.20 -6.75
C ASP A 82 -20.31 -7.29 -7.73
N GLU A 83 -20.94 -6.88 -8.82
CA GLU A 83 -20.35 -6.02 -9.87
C GLU A 83 -19.93 -4.64 -9.35
N LYS A 84 -20.46 -4.21 -8.19
CA LYS A 84 -20.11 -2.95 -7.53
C LYS A 84 -18.92 -3.07 -6.59
N LEU A 85 -18.19 -4.18 -6.63
CA LEU A 85 -17.01 -4.41 -5.80
C LEU A 85 -15.97 -3.30 -5.96
N GLU A 86 -15.67 -2.60 -4.88
CA GLU A 86 -14.68 -1.51 -4.88
C GLU A 86 -13.37 -1.93 -4.22
N ARG A 87 -13.40 -2.85 -3.26
CA ARG A 87 -12.20 -3.39 -2.61
C ARG A 87 -12.24 -4.90 -2.53
N ILE A 88 -11.17 -5.55 -2.99
CA ILE A 88 -10.98 -6.99 -2.81
C ILE A 88 -9.74 -7.27 -1.97
N THR A 89 -9.92 -8.09 -0.94
CA THR A 89 -8.85 -8.56 -0.08
C THR A 89 -8.75 -10.07 -0.21
N LEU A 90 -7.58 -10.57 -0.63
CA LEU A 90 -7.29 -12.00 -0.72
C LEU A 90 -6.24 -12.39 0.32
N THR A 91 -6.56 -13.37 1.14
CA THR A 91 -5.62 -13.90 2.14
C THR A 91 -5.51 -15.42 2.10
N GLU A 92 -4.35 -15.95 2.47
CA GLU A 92 -4.15 -17.39 2.72
C GLU A 92 -4.62 -18.31 1.56
N SER A 93 -4.37 -17.89 0.32
CA SER A 93 -4.83 -18.61 -0.88
C SER A 93 -3.73 -19.46 -1.52
N GLU A 94 -4.13 -20.36 -2.43
CA GLU A 94 -3.23 -21.16 -3.26
C GLU A 94 -3.11 -20.62 -4.70
N ILE A 95 -3.50 -19.35 -4.91
CA ILE A 95 -3.33 -18.64 -6.18
C ILE A 95 -1.84 -18.59 -6.54
N LYS A 96 -1.52 -19.05 -7.76
CA LYS A 96 -0.17 -19.01 -8.32
C LYS A 96 0.01 -17.89 -9.34
N VAL A 97 -1.04 -17.62 -10.10
CA VAL A 97 -1.07 -16.65 -11.19
C VAL A 97 -2.35 -15.85 -11.06
N ILE A 98 -2.22 -14.52 -11.14
CA ILE A 98 -3.36 -13.63 -11.37
C ILE A 98 -3.36 -13.31 -12.86
N GLU A 99 -4.28 -13.91 -13.59
CA GLU A 99 -4.41 -13.74 -15.03
C GLU A 99 -4.85 -12.32 -15.39
N LYS A 100 -4.55 -11.88 -16.61
CA LYS A 100 -4.87 -10.54 -17.13
C LYS A 100 -6.34 -10.15 -16.95
N ASN A 101 -7.26 -11.11 -17.10
CA ASN A 101 -8.71 -10.84 -17.07
C ASN A 101 -9.36 -11.13 -15.71
N SER A 102 -8.58 -11.44 -14.67
CA SER A 102 -9.11 -11.89 -13.37
C SER A 102 -10.01 -10.87 -12.68
N PHE A 103 -9.85 -9.57 -12.97
CA PHE A 103 -10.67 -8.49 -12.41
C PHE A 103 -11.66 -7.89 -13.41
N GLN A 104 -11.84 -8.50 -14.60
CA GLN A 104 -12.71 -7.96 -15.63
C GLN A 104 -14.12 -7.61 -15.12
N PRO A 105 -14.79 -8.46 -14.30
CA PRO A 105 -16.17 -8.16 -13.86
C PRO A 105 -16.29 -6.90 -12.99
N TYR A 106 -15.19 -6.47 -12.36
CA TYR A 106 -15.16 -5.37 -11.38
C TYR A 106 -14.39 -4.14 -11.90
N LYS A 107 -13.90 -4.20 -13.14
CA LYS A 107 -12.94 -3.25 -13.69
C LYS A 107 -13.38 -1.78 -13.60
N GLU A 108 -14.67 -1.52 -13.75
CA GLU A 108 -15.25 -0.16 -13.71
C GLU A 108 -15.36 0.41 -12.28
N THR A 109 -15.39 -0.44 -11.25
CA THR A 109 -15.68 -0.04 -9.86
C THR A 109 -14.48 -0.25 -8.94
N LEU A 110 -13.60 -1.21 -9.26
CA LEU A 110 -12.47 -1.61 -8.43
C LEU A 110 -11.51 -0.45 -8.13
N ARG A 111 -11.30 -0.21 -6.84
CA ARG A 111 -10.41 0.82 -6.28
C ARG A 111 -9.20 0.20 -5.62
N ASP A 112 -9.38 -0.81 -4.78
CA ASP A 112 -8.28 -1.38 -4.01
C ASP A 112 -8.16 -2.89 -4.18
N VAL A 113 -6.94 -3.34 -4.42
CA VAL A 113 -6.58 -4.76 -4.44
C VAL A 113 -5.55 -5.03 -3.37
N ILE A 114 -5.93 -5.88 -2.40
CA ILE A 114 -5.09 -6.28 -1.29
C ILE A 114 -4.80 -7.78 -1.40
N LEU A 115 -3.54 -8.12 -1.55
CA LEU A 115 -3.02 -9.48 -1.70
C LEU A 115 -2.06 -9.75 -0.53
N GLU A 116 -2.52 -10.48 0.48
CA GLU A 116 -1.74 -10.69 1.70
C GLU A 116 -1.54 -12.18 1.98
N SER A 117 -0.31 -12.56 2.35
CA SER A 117 0.01 -13.95 2.71
C SER A 117 -0.37 -14.93 1.60
N LEU A 118 0.14 -14.66 0.39
CA LEU A 118 -0.05 -15.50 -0.80
C LEU A 118 1.25 -16.28 -1.10
N PRO A 119 1.52 -17.39 -0.39
CA PRO A 119 2.82 -18.07 -0.41
C PRO A 119 3.20 -18.65 -1.79
N PHE A 120 2.21 -18.88 -2.66
CA PHE A 120 2.39 -19.50 -3.96
C PHE A 120 2.29 -18.53 -5.14
N LEU A 121 1.91 -17.27 -4.90
CA LEU A 121 1.78 -16.26 -5.95
C LEU A 121 3.14 -15.98 -6.57
N GLN A 122 3.24 -16.20 -7.88
CA GLN A 122 4.47 -16.04 -8.67
C GLN A 122 4.33 -14.92 -9.69
N VAL A 123 3.17 -14.84 -10.34
CA VAL A 123 2.95 -13.97 -11.50
C VAL A 123 1.64 -13.21 -11.33
N ILE A 124 1.69 -11.91 -11.58
CA ILE A 124 0.53 -11.10 -11.95
C ILE A 124 0.78 -10.70 -13.40
N GLU A 125 -0.11 -11.10 -14.30
CA GLU A 125 0.11 -10.92 -15.73
C GLU A 125 0.12 -9.45 -16.16
N GLU A 126 0.76 -9.20 -17.29
CA GLU A 126 0.78 -7.87 -17.90
C GLU A 126 -0.65 -7.40 -18.24
N GLY A 127 -0.96 -6.15 -17.89
CA GLY A 127 -2.24 -5.53 -18.16
C GLY A 127 -3.39 -6.05 -17.30
N THR A 128 -3.13 -6.72 -16.17
CA THR A 128 -4.17 -7.10 -15.20
C THR A 128 -5.05 -5.93 -14.76
N PHE A 129 -4.52 -4.70 -14.75
CA PHE A 129 -5.26 -3.48 -14.42
C PHE A 129 -5.54 -2.59 -15.65
N MET A 130 -5.51 -3.14 -16.85
CA MET A 130 -5.85 -2.39 -18.07
C MET A 130 -7.27 -1.83 -18.00
N ASP A 131 -7.43 -0.56 -18.37
CA ASP A 131 -8.63 0.28 -18.25
C ASP A 131 -9.37 0.22 -16.92
N THR A 132 -8.68 0.12 -15.77
CA THR A 132 -9.30 0.32 -14.45
C THR A 132 -9.26 1.81 -14.06
N PRO A 133 -10.32 2.61 -14.29
CA PRO A 133 -10.26 4.07 -14.12
C PRO A 133 -10.24 4.51 -12.65
N ASN A 134 -10.66 3.64 -11.74
CA ASN A 134 -10.84 3.95 -10.32
C ASN A 134 -9.76 3.34 -9.41
N LEU A 135 -8.76 2.65 -9.98
CA LEU A 135 -7.69 2.02 -9.20
C LEU A 135 -6.95 3.06 -8.35
N ARG A 136 -6.93 2.80 -7.04
CA ARG A 136 -6.42 3.66 -5.98
C ARG A 136 -5.24 3.01 -5.26
N THR A 137 -5.36 1.72 -4.91
CA THR A 137 -4.37 1.00 -4.11
C THR A 137 -4.07 -0.37 -4.69
N LEU A 138 -2.78 -0.69 -4.81
CA LEU A 138 -2.31 -2.06 -4.93
C LEU A 138 -1.41 -2.37 -3.74
N TYR A 139 -1.84 -3.28 -2.87
CA TYR A 139 -1.07 -3.74 -1.72
C TYR A 139 -0.81 -5.24 -1.84
N ILE A 140 0.47 -5.60 -1.93
CA ILE A 140 0.94 -6.98 -1.98
C ILE A 140 1.88 -7.18 -0.80
N SER A 141 1.56 -8.13 0.08
CA SER A 141 2.45 -8.48 1.18
C SER A 141 2.61 -9.97 1.36
N HIS A 142 3.80 -10.38 1.80
CA HIS A 142 4.10 -11.78 2.14
C HIS A 142 3.82 -12.74 0.97
N ALA A 143 4.33 -12.40 -0.22
CA ALA A 143 4.28 -13.21 -1.45
C ALA A 143 5.71 -13.57 -1.90
N PRO A 144 6.41 -14.49 -1.22
CA PRO A 144 7.85 -14.71 -1.39
C PRO A 144 8.25 -15.28 -2.76
N GLN A 145 7.33 -15.88 -3.50
CA GLN A 145 7.59 -16.44 -4.83
C GLN A 145 7.41 -15.43 -5.97
N MET A 146 6.82 -14.26 -5.68
CA MET A 146 6.63 -13.19 -6.67
C MET A 146 7.95 -12.42 -6.82
N LYS A 147 8.64 -12.61 -7.94
CA LYS A 147 9.97 -12.03 -8.19
C LYS A 147 9.96 -10.75 -9.00
N SER A 148 8.88 -10.50 -9.74
CA SER A 148 8.75 -9.39 -10.67
C SER A 148 7.31 -8.92 -10.77
N LEU A 149 7.12 -7.66 -11.15
CA LEU A 149 5.81 -7.06 -11.44
C LEU A 149 5.86 -6.32 -12.78
N HIS A 150 6.07 -7.06 -13.87
CA HIS A 150 6.23 -6.48 -15.21
C HIS A 150 4.87 -6.20 -15.87
N GLY A 151 4.72 -5.00 -16.43
CA GLY A 151 3.58 -4.66 -17.28
C GLY A 151 2.22 -4.62 -16.57
N VAL A 152 2.16 -4.81 -15.25
CA VAL A 152 0.90 -4.85 -14.50
C VAL A 152 0.11 -3.54 -14.59
N PHE A 153 0.80 -2.40 -14.73
CA PHE A 153 0.18 -1.09 -14.94
C PHE A 153 -0.01 -0.71 -16.42
N PHE A 154 0.31 -1.59 -17.37
CA PHE A 154 0.14 -1.32 -18.79
C PHE A 154 -1.34 -1.06 -19.12
N GLY A 155 -1.63 0.12 -19.67
CA GLY A 155 -2.99 0.53 -20.03
C GLY A 155 -3.88 0.92 -18.84
N VAL A 156 -3.32 1.15 -17.65
CA VAL A 156 -4.10 1.69 -16.51
C VAL A 156 -4.57 3.11 -16.83
N THR A 157 -5.87 3.37 -16.63
CA THR A 157 -6.49 4.68 -16.89
C THR A 157 -6.75 5.50 -15.62
N ALA A 158 -6.34 5.00 -14.46
CA ALA A 158 -6.58 5.64 -13.17
C ALA A 158 -5.87 6.99 -13.00
N ARG A 159 -6.64 8.00 -12.59
CA ARG A 159 -6.17 9.36 -12.27
C ARG A 159 -6.25 9.70 -10.78
N LYS A 160 -6.52 8.70 -9.95
CA LYS A 160 -6.58 8.80 -8.48
C LYS A 160 -5.77 7.69 -7.82
N PHE A 161 -4.71 7.21 -8.47
CA PHE A 161 -3.81 6.22 -7.90
C PHE A 161 -3.03 6.85 -6.75
N ARG A 162 -3.07 6.23 -5.56
CA ARG A 162 -2.51 6.80 -4.33
C ARG A 162 -1.42 5.95 -3.70
N SER A 163 -1.47 4.64 -3.87
CA SER A 163 -0.63 3.75 -3.06
C SER A 163 -0.23 2.49 -3.80
N LEU A 164 1.08 2.27 -3.92
CA LEU A 164 1.66 1.00 -4.30
C LEU A 164 2.50 0.50 -3.12
N ARG A 165 2.14 -0.66 -2.57
CA ARG A 165 2.87 -1.26 -1.46
C ARG A 165 3.18 -2.70 -1.82
N ILE A 166 4.45 -3.05 -1.93
CA ILE A 166 4.93 -4.41 -2.20
C ILE A 166 5.93 -4.73 -1.10
N VAL A 167 5.52 -5.48 -0.08
CA VAL A 167 6.29 -5.64 1.16
C VAL A 167 6.53 -7.10 1.47
N GLY A 168 7.79 -7.47 1.75
CA GLY A 168 8.10 -8.84 2.17
C GLY A 168 7.85 -9.88 1.07
N THR A 169 8.15 -9.53 -0.18
CA THR A 169 7.99 -10.42 -1.35
C THR A 169 9.35 -10.84 -1.90
N GLY A 170 9.35 -11.61 -2.99
CA GLY A 170 10.57 -11.98 -3.72
C GLY A 170 11.05 -10.92 -4.72
N LEU A 171 10.43 -9.74 -4.76
CA LEU A 171 10.62 -8.74 -5.82
C LEU A 171 12.10 -8.34 -5.99
N GLN A 172 12.65 -8.53 -7.19
CA GLN A 172 14.07 -8.33 -7.50
C GLN A 172 14.34 -7.02 -8.26
N GLU A 173 13.31 -6.44 -8.85
CA GLU A 173 13.40 -5.24 -9.69
C GLU A 173 12.32 -4.22 -9.31
N ILE A 174 12.60 -2.95 -9.55
CA ILE A 174 11.63 -1.87 -9.34
C ILE A 174 10.56 -1.96 -10.45
N PRO A 175 9.26 -2.01 -10.13
CA PRO A 175 8.20 -2.06 -11.13
C PRO A 175 8.21 -0.80 -12.01
N ASP A 176 7.88 -0.95 -13.29
CA ASP A 176 7.75 0.20 -14.19
C ASP A 176 6.51 1.03 -13.84
N LEU A 177 6.75 2.22 -13.27
CA LEU A 177 5.71 3.17 -12.86
C LEU A 177 5.32 4.15 -13.96
N SER A 178 6.00 4.13 -15.13
CA SER A 178 5.79 5.12 -16.19
C SER A 178 4.41 5.07 -16.85
N ASN A 179 3.70 3.96 -16.68
CA ASN A 179 2.33 3.77 -17.16
C ASN A 179 1.27 4.40 -16.24
N LEU A 180 1.63 4.83 -15.03
CA LEU A 180 0.73 5.59 -14.17
C LEU A 180 0.61 7.02 -14.69
N HIS A 181 -0.61 7.55 -14.74
CA HIS A 181 -0.83 8.93 -15.18
C HIS A 181 -0.05 9.94 -14.30
N ASN A 182 0.62 10.90 -14.93
CA ASN A 182 1.41 11.94 -14.24
C ASN A 182 0.56 12.87 -13.35
N ASP A 183 -0.76 12.93 -13.56
CA ASP A 183 -1.69 13.69 -12.71
C ASP A 183 -1.85 13.06 -11.32
N ASN A 184 -1.43 11.80 -11.15
CA ASN A 184 -1.47 11.13 -9.86
C ASN A 184 -0.43 11.76 -8.92
N ILE A 185 -0.91 12.29 -7.79
CA ILE A 185 -0.06 12.60 -6.65
C ILE A 185 -0.09 11.37 -5.76
N VAL A 186 0.93 10.53 -5.89
CA VAL A 186 1.00 9.26 -5.17
C VAL A 186 1.39 9.54 -3.72
N GLN A 187 0.62 9.05 -2.77
CA GLN A 187 0.96 9.22 -1.36
C GLN A 187 2.15 8.34 -0.99
N MET A 188 2.15 7.08 -1.44
CA MET A 188 3.15 6.11 -1.01
C MET A 188 3.52 5.12 -2.11
N ILE A 189 4.82 4.97 -2.33
CA ILE A 189 5.43 3.81 -2.97
C ILE A 189 6.29 3.11 -1.91
N GLU A 190 5.86 1.96 -1.43
CA GLU A 190 6.60 1.17 -0.44
C GLU A 190 7.07 -0.14 -1.07
N LEU A 191 8.39 -0.30 -1.25
CA LEU A 191 9.03 -1.49 -1.81
C LEU A 191 9.96 -2.15 -0.77
N ASP A 192 9.56 -2.09 0.50
CA ASP A 192 10.36 -2.52 1.64
C ASP A 192 10.45 -4.05 1.75
N ARG A 193 11.55 -4.54 2.33
CA ARG A 193 11.76 -5.97 2.63
C ARG A 193 11.66 -6.90 1.42
N ASN A 194 12.12 -6.45 0.25
CA ASN A 194 12.20 -7.28 -0.95
C ASN A 194 13.65 -7.69 -1.25
N LYS A 195 13.94 -8.00 -2.52
CA LYS A 195 15.20 -8.55 -3.03
C LYS A 195 15.82 -7.67 -4.11
N ILE A 196 15.51 -6.37 -4.09
CA ILE A 196 16.01 -5.42 -5.08
C ILE A 196 17.51 -5.22 -4.88
N GLU A 197 18.31 -5.51 -5.91
CA GLU A 197 19.78 -5.48 -5.82
C GLU A 197 20.40 -4.16 -6.29
N ARG A 198 19.69 -3.40 -7.14
CA ARG A 198 20.18 -2.17 -7.76
C ARG A 198 19.03 -1.21 -7.98
N ILE A 199 19.33 0.09 -7.94
CA ILE A 199 18.44 1.13 -8.49
C ILE A 199 19.05 1.60 -9.81
N PRO A 200 18.58 1.10 -10.97
CA PRO A 200 19.16 1.45 -12.27
C PRO A 200 18.83 2.88 -12.70
N ASN A 201 19.42 3.32 -13.80
CA ASN A 201 19.12 4.63 -14.39
C ASN A 201 17.63 4.76 -14.74
N ASN A 202 17.02 5.90 -14.41
CA ASN A 202 15.61 6.19 -14.67
C ASN A 202 14.64 5.12 -14.12
N ALA A 203 15.03 4.38 -13.08
CA ALA A 203 14.19 3.32 -12.49
C ALA A 203 12.91 3.86 -11.86
N VAL A 204 12.97 5.08 -11.32
CA VAL A 204 11.86 5.71 -10.61
C VAL A 204 11.54 7.03 -11.30
N LYS A 205 10.34 7.10 -11.88
CA LYS A 205 9.77 8.31 -12.47
C LYS A 205 8.34 8.48 -11.96
N ILE A 206 8.19 9.22 -10.86
CA ILE A 206 6.90 9.39 -10.19
C ILE A 206 6.78 10.73 -9.47
N ASN A 207 5.55 11.20 -9.28
CA ASN A 207 5.22 12.28 -8.34
C ASN A 207 4.65 11.65 -7.06
N ALA A 208 5.43 11.65 -5.98
CA ALA A 208 5.07 10.96 -4.75
C ALA A 208 5.41 11.75 -3.48
N GLU A 209 4.62 11.60 -2.42
CA GLU A 209 4.98 12.10 -1.10
C GLU A 209 6.10 11.24 -0.50
N GLN A 210 5.94 9.91 -0.51
CA GLN A 210 6.90 8.99 0.08
C GLN A 210 7.26 7.85 -0.86
N VAL A 211 8.56 7.56 -0.97
CA VAL A 211 9.10 6.38 -1.67
C VAL A 211 10.10 5.66 -0.76
N THR A 212 9.90 4.37 -0.51
CA THR A 212 10.82 3.59 0.33
C THR A 212 11.26 2.28 -0.33
N PHE A 213 12.53 1.95 -0.10
CA PHE A 213 13.21 0.74 -0.54
C PHE A 213 13.94 0.07 0.64
N ASN A 214 13.38 0.18 1.85
CA ASN A 214 14.11 -0.22 3.05
C ASN A 214 14.30 -1.73 3.10
N TYR A 215 15.41 -2.17 3.69
CA TYR A 215 15.69 -3.59 3.93
C TYR A 215 15.63 -4.45 2.65
N ASN A 216 16.17 -3.92 1.55
CA ASN A 216 16.43 -4.66 0.31
C ASN A 216 17.88 -5.17 0.27
N GLU A 217 18.32 -5.62 -0.89
CA GLU A 217 19.69 -6.09 -1.14
C GLU A 217 20.47 -5.10 -2.01
N ILE A 218 20.12 -3.81 -1.97
CA ILE A 218 20.67 -2.80 -2.87
C ILE A 218 22.16 -2.64 -2.64
N THR A 219 22.92 -2.77 -3.72
CA THR A 219 24.39 -2.65 -3.76
C THR A 219 24.87 -1.36 -4.41
N VAL A 220 24.12 -0.87 -5.41
CA VAL A 220 24.42 0.35 -6.16
C VAL A 220 23.16 1.15 -6.51
N ILE A 221 23.27 2.48 -6.42
CA ILE A 221 22.31 3.43 -6.98
C ILE A 221 22.97 4.11 -8.18
N GLU A 222 22.46 3.86 -9.38
CA GLU A 222 23.02 4.36 -10.64
C GLU A 222 22.77 5.85 -10.87
N ASN A 223 23.52 6.45 -11.80
CA ASN A 223 23.28 7.82 -12.23
C ASN A 223 21.83 7.98 -12.75
N TYR A 224 21.22 9.12 -12.45
CA TYR A 224 19.86 9.46 -12.91
C TYR A 224 18.78 8.47 -12.45
N ALA A 225 19.00 7.75 -11.34
CA ALA A 225 18.07 6.73 -10.83
C ALA A 225 16.63 7.26 -10.64
N PHE A 226 16.50 8.51 -10.22
CA PHE A 226 15.23 9.18 -9.91
C PHE A 226 14.91 10.34 -10.87
N ASN A 227 15.50 10.34 -12.06
CA ASN A 227 15.39 11.45 -12.99
C ASN A 227 13.94 11.68 -13.47
N GLY A 228 13.46 12.91 -13.32
CA GLY A 228 12.10 13.32 -13.64
C GLY A 228 11.07 13.03 -12.54
N SER A 229 11.51 12.61 -11.35
CA SER A 229 10.64 12.39 -10.19
C SER A 229 10.52 13.61 -9.29
N HIS A 230 9.36 13.75 -8.65
CA HIS A 230 9.11 14.69 -7.55
C HIS A 230 8.81 13.85 -6.31
N ILE A 231 9.73 13.78 -5.33
CA ILE A 231 9.57 12.93 -4.14
C ILE A 231 9.85 13.76 -2.89
N ALA A 232 8.90 13.81 -1.94
CA ALA A 232 9.11 14.56 -0.70
C ALA A 232 9.97 13.80 0.33
N ALA A 233 9.76 12.50 0.48
CA ALA A 233 10.53 11.64 1.38
C ALA A 233 11.02 10.37 0.65
N LEU A 234 12.34 10.18 0.57
CA LEU A 234 12.95 8.99 -0.01
C LEU A 234 13.70 8.22 1.08
N SER A 235 13.58 6.90 1.12
CA SER A 235 14.36 6.10 2.07
C SER A 235 14.83 4.77 1.47
N PHE A 236 16.08 4.40 1.75
CA PHE A 236 16.68 3.11 1.41
C PHE A 236 17.41 2.54 2.64
N LYS A 237 16.88 2.79 3.84
CA LYS A 237 17.45 2.35 5.12
C LYS A 237 17.58 0.83 5.17
N GLY A 238 18.63 0.33 5.81
CA GLY A 238 18.79 -1.12 6.05
C GLY A 238 19.23 -1.92 4.82
N ASN A 239 19.62 -1.25 3.73
CA ASN A 239 20.38 -1.87 2.64
C ASN A 239 21.86 -1.99 3.06
N GLU A 240 22.18 -3.00 3.86
CA GLU A 240 23.51 -3.18 4.46
C GLU A 240 24.62 -3.43 3.43
N ARG A 241 24.27 -3.83 2.21
CA ARG A 241 25.20 -4.09 1.10
C ARG A 241 25.39 -2.88 0.18
N LEU A 242 24.75 -1.75 0.45
CA LEU A 242 24.87 -0.55 -0.38
C LEU A 242 26.30 -0.02 -0.29
N SER A 243 27.03 -0.14 -1.39
CA SER A 243 28.47 0.16 -1.46
C SER A 243 28.79 1.34 -2.38
N GLU A 244 27.90 1.64 -3.34
CA GLU A 244 28.12 2.70 -4.31
C GLU A 244 26.84 3.52 -4.56
N ILE A 245 26.95 4.84 -4.46
CA ILE A 245 25.94 5.79 -4.96
C ILE A 245 26.66 6.61 -6.03
N LYS A 246 26.24 6.51 -7.29
CA LYS A 246 26.91 7.22 -8.38
C LYS A 246 26.75 8.74 -8.21
N GLN A 247 27.73 9.49 -8.71
CA GLN A 247 27.82 10.95 -8.56
C GLN A 247 26.54 11.71 -8.94
N TYR A 248 25.83 11.24 -9.98
CA TYR A 248 24.61 11.86 -10.49
C TYR A 248 23.36 11.06 -10.15
N ALA A 249 23.39 10.21 -9.11
CA ALA A 249 22.28 9.32 -8.77
C ALA A 249 20.94 10.05 -8.57
N PHE A 250 20.98 11.21 -7.92
CA PHE A 250 19.80 12.02 -7.62
C PHE A 250 19.59 13.18 -8.61
N GLN A 251 20.34 13.21 -9.73
CA GLN A 251 20.14 14.26 -10.72
C GLN A 251 18.76 14.09 -11.40
N GLY A 252 17.98 15.17 -11.42
CA GLY A 252 16.61 15.18 -11.94
C GLY A 252 15.53 14.80 -10.93
N LEU A 253 15.90 14.52 -9.67
CA LEU A 253 14.97 14.41 -8.54
C LEU A 253 14.69 15.80 -7.97
N SER A 254 13.42 16.12 -7.73
CA SER A 254 12.97 17.39 -7.14
C SER A 254 12.06 17.16 -5.92
N SER A 255 11.78 18.24 -5.18
CA SER A 255 10.89 18.28 -4.01
C SER A 255 11.33 17.52 -2.76
N ILE A 256 12.57 17.02 -2.70
CA ILE A 256 13.09 16.26 -1.55
C ILE A 256 13.15 17.11 -0.28
N GLN A 257 12.54 16.58 0.79
CA GLN A 257 12.53 17.15 2.14
C GLN A 257 13.22 16.22 3.14
N GLN A 258 13.12 14.91 2.92
CA GLN A 258 13.75 13.88 3.74
C GLN A 258 14.41 12.81 2.85
N LEU A 259 15.66 12.46 3.16
CA LEU A 259 16.46 11.43 2.47
C LEU A 259 17.17 10.53 3.47
#